data_AF-L0HAB6-F1
#
_entry.id   AF-L0HAB6-F1
#
_cell.length_a   1.000
_cell.length_b   1.000
_cell.length_c   1.000
_cell.angle_alpha   90.00
_cell.angle_beta   90.00
_cell.angle_gamma   90.00
#
_symmetry.space_group_name_H-M   'P 1'
#
loop_
_entity.id
_entity.type
_entity.pdbx_description
1 polymer ?
#
loop_
_entity_poly.entity_id
_entity_poly.type
_entity_poly.pdbx_seq_one_letter_code
_entity_poly.pdbx_strand_id
1 'polypeptide(L)'
;MTVPGPITTVKAAGEFRVCPSCGYELGFHTSFLGTNADKDNPVKSTREVYRVILICPECGARFDVGWRVSFSEMESKFVRAPVKPVQAPASSPQVTIITSPPALPSHDPKNPE
;
A
#
# COMPACT_ATOMS: atom_id res chain seq x y z
N MET A 1 9.55 2.29 11.86
CA MET A 1 9.52 2.05 10.40
C MET A 1 10.61 1.05 10.10
N THR A 2 10.28 -0.20 9.78
CA THR A 2 11.28 -1.23 9.52
C THR A 2 11.77 -1.06 8.09
N VAL A 3 13.03 -0.68 7.93
CA VAL A 3 13.67 -0.57 6.61
C VAL A 3 13.66 -1.97 5.99
N PRO A 4 13.10 -2.16 4.78
CA PRO A 4 13.13 -3.48 4.16
C PRO A 4 14.58 -3.88 3.89
N GLY A 5 14.91 -5.14 4.20
CA GLY A 5 16.27 -5.68 4.11
C GLY A 5 16.88 -5.60 2.70
N PRO A 6 18.20 -5.83 2.58
CA PRO A 6 18.91 -5.77 1.30
C PRO A 6 18.35 -6.77 0.29
N ILE A 7 18.40 -6.40 -0.99
CA ILE A 7 18.00 -7.27 -2.10
C ILE A 7 19.22 -8.06 -2.56
N THR A 8 19.14 -9.39 -2.50
CA THR A 8 20.22 -10.30 -2.91
C THR A 8 20.00 -10.79 -4.33
N THR A 9 20.98 -10.62 -5.22
CA THR A 9 20.89 -11.17 -6.58
C THR A 9 21.19 -12.66 -6.58
N VAL A 10 20.29 -13.46 -7.17
CA VAL A 10 20.43 -14.92 -7.23
C VAL A 10 20.17 -15.42 -8.64
N LYS A 11 20.89 -16.46 -9.06
CA LYS A 11 20.68 -17.08 -10.37
C LYS A 11 19.62 -18.17 -10.24
N ALA A 12 18.46 -17.97 -10.84
CA ALA A 12 17.47 -19.04 -10.99
C ALA A 12 18.01 -20.08 -11.99
N ALA A 13 18.22 -21.31 -11.53
CA ALA A 13 18.56 -22.46 -12.38
C ALA A 13 17.53 -23.57 -12.13
N GLY A 14 16.78 -23.95 -13.16
CA GLY A 14 15.62 -24.84 -13.00
C GLY A 14 14.47 -24.15 -12.30
N GLU A 15 14.00 -24.71 -11.19
CA GLU A 15 12.88 -24.19 -10.39
C GLU A 15 13.40 -23.42 -9.16
N PHE A 16 13.11 -22.12 -9.08
CA PHE A 16 13.46 -21.29 -7.93
C PHE A 16 12.23 -21.07 -7.03
N ARG A 17 11.92 -22.07 -6.20
CA ARG A 17 10.79 -22.02 -5.23
C ARG A 17 11.21 -22.05 -3.75
N VAL A 18 12.44 -22.50 -3.48
CA VAL A 18 12.96 -22.66 -2.11
C VAL A 18 13.75 -21.42 -1.69
N CYS A 19 13.43 -20.85 -0.54
CA CYS A 19 14.13 -19.70 0.04
C CYS A 19 15.57 -20.10 0.46
N PRO A 20 16.61 -19.48 -0.13
CA PRO A 20 18.01 -19.76 0.26
C PRO A 20 18.35 -19.34 1.69
N SER A 21 17.55 -18.46 2.31
CA SER A 21 17.82 -17.94 3.66
C SER A 21 17.20 -18.77 4.78
N CYS A 22 16.02 -19.38 4.56
CA CYS A 22 15.28 -20.10 5.62
C CYS A 22 14.73 -21.46 5.20
N GLY A 23 14.84 -21.85 3.93
CA GLY A 23 14.36 -23.15 3.44
C GLY A 23 12.86 -23.22 3.12
N TYR A 24 12.11 -22.11 3.17
CA TYR A 24 10.69 -22.10 2.78
C TYR A 24 10.48 -22.55 1.33
N GLU A 25 9.60 -23.53 1.07
CA GLU A 25 9.52 -24.21 -0.23
C GLU A 25 8.29 -23.87 -1.09
N LEU A 26 7.31 -23.14 -0.56
CA LEU A 26 6.03 -22.88 -1.24
C LEU A 26 6.07 -21.64 -2.16
N GLY A 27 7.26 -21.18 -2.53
CA GLY A 27 7.46 -20.04 -3.42
C GLY A 27 7.60 -18.70 -2.72
N PHE A 28 7.40 -17.61 -3.47
CA PHE A 28 7.70 -16.25 -3.02
C PHE A 28 6.56 -15.28 -3.34
N HIS A 29 6.41 -14.24 -2.53
CA HIS A 29 5.64 -13.06 -2.92
C HIS A 29 6.43 -12.24 -3.94
N THR A 30 5.74 -11.63 -4.90
CA THR A 30 6.38 -10.81 -5.94
C THR A 30 6.07 -9.33 -5.72
N SER A 31 7.09 -8.48 -5.80
CA SER A 31 6.94 -7.02 -5.82
C SER A 31 7.67 -6.41 -7.01
N PHE A 32 7.17 -5.28 -7.50
CA PHE A 32 7.77 -4.56 -8.62
C PHE A 32 8.52 -3.34 -8.10
N LEU A 33 9.80 -3.21 -8.47
CA LEU A 33 10.64 -2.07 -8.13
C LEU A 33 10.99 -1.32 -9.42
N GLY A 34 10.50 -0.09 -9.56
CA GLY A 34 10.79 0.73 -10.74
C GLY A 34 12.28 1.02 -10.87
N THR A 35 12.85 0.86 -12.07
CA THR A 35 14.30 1.06 -12.29
C THR A 35 14.76 2.52 -12.17
N ASN A 36 13.83 3.48 -12.10
CA ASN A 36 14.12 4.90 -11.87
C ASN A 36 14.39 5.25 -10.39
N ALA A 37 14.28 4.28 -9.47
CA ALA A 37 14.53 4.48 -8.04
C ALA A 37 16.03 4.60 -7.69
N ASP A 38 16.92 4.11 -8.56
CA ASP A 38 18.37 4.31 -8.49
C ASP A 38 18.75 5.44 -9.47
N LYS A 39 18.91 6.67 -8.97
CA LYS A 39 19.24 7.87 -9.77
C LYS A 39 20.62 7.73 -10.44
N ASP A 40 20.72 8.04 -11.75
CA ASP A 40 21.82 8.78 -12.44
C ASP A 40 21.84 8.63 -13.99
N ASN A 41 20.82 8.04 -14.63
CA ASN A 41 20.74 8.04 -16.11
C ASN A 41 19.31 8.31 -16.60
N PRO A 42 19.01 9.55 -17.07
CA PRO A 42 17.72 9.89 -17.64
C PRO A 42 17.66 9.41 -19.10
N VAL A 43 17.78 8.11 -19.34
CA VAL A 43 17.42 7.58 -20.65
C VAL A 43 15.90 7.55 -20.68
N LYS A 44 15.31 8.56 -21.34
CA LYS A 44 13.89 8.64 -21.72
C LYS A 44 13.53 7.48 -22.64
N SER A 45 13.48 6.27 -22.10
CA SER A 45 12.66 5.21 -22.68
C SER A 45 11.24 5.47 -22.22
N THR A 46 10.32 5.65 -23.16
CA THR A 46 8.87 5.78 -22.91
C THR A 46 8.25 4.51 -22.29
N ARG A 47 9.05 3.47 -22.05
CA ARG A 47 8.65 2.22 -21.42
C ARG A 47 9.23 2.14 -20.01
N GLU A 48 8.38 2.24 -18.99
CA GLU A 48 8.77 1.97 -17.62
C GLU A 48 9.16 0.50 -17.47
N VAL A 49 10.41 0.28 -17.04
CA VAL A 49 10.92 -1.06 -16.74
C VAL A 49 10.91 -1.26 -15.23
N TYR A 50 10.38 -2.38 -14.79
CA TYR A 50 10.30 -2.77 -13.40
C TYR A 50 11.16 -4.01 -13.16
N ARG A 51 11.92 -4.00 -12.07
CA ARG A 51 12.57 -5.20 -11.53
C ARG A 51 11.54 -5.98 -10.73
N VAL A 52 11.47 -7.29 -10.93
CA VAL A 52 10.64 -8.16 -10.09
C VAL A 52 11.48 -8.70 -8.95
N ILE A 53 11.09 -8.37 -7.72
CA ILE A 53 11.75 -8.81 -6.49
C ILE A 53 10.90 -9.91 -5.86
N LEU A 54 11.51 -11.06 -5.59
CA LEU A 54 10.93 -12.19 -4.88
C LEU A 54 11.15 -12.01 -3.38
N ILE A 55 10.09 -12.12 -2.59
CA ILE A 55 10.10 -11.91 -1.14
C ILE A 55 9.67 -13.20 -0.47
N CYS A 56 10.50 -13.71 0.43
CA CYS A 56 10.15 -14.88 1.23
C CYS A 56 9.05 -14.49 2.24
N PRO A 57 7.91 -15.21 2.28
CA PRO A 57 6.83 -14.91 3.23
C PRO A 57 7.20 -15.21 4.69
N GLU A 58 8.10 -16.16 4.92
CA GLU A 58 8.54 -16.54 6.28
C GLU A 58 9.55 -15.55 6.86
N CYS A 59 10.67 -15.32 6.17
CA CYS A 59 11.78 -14.54 6.73
C CYS A 59 11.88 -13.12 6.16
N GLY A 60 11.04 -12.75 5.19
CA GLY A 60 11.07 -11.43 4.55
C GLY A 60 12.29 -11.17 3.65
N ALA A 61 13.16 -12.18 3.43
CA ALA A 61 14.34 -12.03 2.58
C ALA A 61 13.93 -11.68 1.14
N ARG A 62 14.71 -10.81 0.50
CA ARG A 62 14.39 -10.24 -0.82
C ARG A 62 15.43 -10.68 -1.83
N PHE A 63 14.98 -11.19 -2.97
CA PHE A 63 15.83 -11.73 -4.03
C PHE A 63 15.52 -11.10 -5.39
N ASP A 64 16.57 -10.74 -6.15
CA ASP A 64 16.48 -10.35 -7.57
C ASP A 64 17.00 -11.51 -8.42
N VAL A 65 16.11 -12.12 -9.21
CA VAL A 65 16.44 -13.19 -10.17
C VAL A 65 16.78 -12.66 -11.57
N GLY A 66 16.88 -11.34 -11.73
CA GLY A 66 17.13 -10.69 -13.02
C GLY A 66 15.87 -10.48 -13.87
N TRP A 67 14.68 -10.71 -13.31
CA TRP A 67 13.43 -10.48 -14.02
C TRP A 67 13.18 -8.99 -14.22
N ARG A 68 12.90 -8.62 -15.47
CA ARG A 68 12.55 -7.25 -15.88
C ARG A 68 11.24 -7.33 -16.65
N VAL A 69 10.26 -6.55 -16.24
CA VAL A 69 8.96 -6.44 -16.91
C VAL A 69 8.74 -5.00 -17.35
N SER A 70 8.09 -4.82 -18.49
CA SER A 70 7.64 -3.52 -18.96
C SER A 70 6.15 -3.60 -19.22
N PHE A 71 5.38 -2.70 -18.64
CA PHE A 71 3.96 -2.58 -18.96
C PHE A 71 3.83 -1.66 -20.17
N SER A 72 3.24 -2.15 -21.24
CA SER A 72 2.75 -1.30 -22.33
C SER A 72 1.32 -0.92 -22.00
N GLU A 73 0.96 0.35 -22.18
CA GLU A 73 -0.37 0.90 -21.89
C GLU A 73 -1.45 -0.01 -22.47
N MET A 74 -2.16 -0.73 -21.60
CA MET A 74 -3.44 -1.32 -21.97
C MET A 74 -4.43 -0.16 -21.89
N GLU A 75 -4.84 0.37 -23.04
CA GLU A 75 -5.80 1.48 -23.12
C GLU A 75 -7.00 1.19 -22.22
N SER A 76 -7.03 1.85 -21.06
CA SER A 76 -8.13 1.73 -20.12
C SER A 76 -9.26 2.60 -20.65
N LYS A 77 -10.03 2.04 -21.59
CA LYS A 77 -11.31 2.63 -22.02
C LYS A 77 -12.34 2.45 -20.90
N PHE A 78 -12.13 3.11 -19.76
CA PHE A 78 -13.19 3.31 -18.79
C PHE A 78 -14.17 4.33 -19.37
N VAL A 79 -15.16 3.83 -20.09
CA VAL A 79 -16.35 4.62 -20.45
C VAL A 79 -17.09 4.91 -19.16
N ARG A 80 -17.01 6.15 -18.67
CA ARG A 80 -17.94 6.63 -17.65
C ARG A 80 -19.34 6.61 -18.26
N ALA A 81 -20.23 5.75 -17.74
CA ALA A 81 -21.64 5.85 -18.06
C ALA A 81 -22.16 7.22 -17.58
N PRO A 82 -22.94 7.95 -18.40
CA PRO A 82 -23.53 9.21 -17.96
C PRO A 82 -24.55 8.91 -16.85
N VAL A 83 -24.17 9.19 -15.60
CA VAL A 83 -25.11 9.26 -14.48
C VAL A 83 -25.92 10.53 -14.66
N LYS A 84 -27.22 10.39 -14.99
CA LYS A 84 -28.17 11.50 -14.88
C LYS A 84 -28.16 11.98 -13.42
N PRO A 85 -27.99 13.30 -13.16
CA PRO A 85 -28.13 13.81 -11.82
C PRO A 85 -29.59 13.63 -11.38
N VAL A 86 -29.81 12.77 -10.38
CA VAL A 86 -31.05 12.77 -9.62
C VAL A 86 -30.98 13.97 -8.69
N GLN A 87 -31.80 14.99 -8.96
CA GLN A 87 -32.00 16.09 -8.01
C GLN A 87 -32.60 15.52 -6.73
N ALA A 88 -31.83 15.57 -5.64
CA ALA A 88 -32.36 15.33 -4.31
C ALA A 88 -33.37 16.45 -3.96
N PRO A 89 -34.54 16.14 -3.40
CA PRO A 89 -35.46 17.17 -2.92
C PRO A 89 -34.81 17.94 -1.77
N ALA A 90 -34.85 19.28 -1.86
CA ALA A 90 -34.33 20.17 -0.86
C ALA A 90 -35.23 20.16 0.38
N SER A 91 -34.81 19.46 1.43
CA SER A 91 -35.27 19.73 2.79
C SER A 91 -34.06 19.81 3.72
N SER A 92 -33.66 21.04 4.05
CA SER A 92 -32.66 21.28 5.10
C SER A 92 -33.28 21.00 6.46
N PRO A 93 -32.72 20.07 7.27
CA PRO A 93 -33.07 20.01 8.68
C PRO A 93 -32.41 21.19 9.40
N GLN A 94 -33.22 22.04 10.04
CA GLN A 94 -32.70 23.05 10.96
C GLN A 94 -32.23 22.35 12.24
N VAL A 95 -30.92 22.38 12.49
CA VAL A 95 -30.33 21.91 13.74
C VAL A 95 -30.37 23.05 14.75
N THR A 96 -31.32 23.00 15.67
CA THR A 96 -31.36 23.92 16.82
C THR A 96 -30.32 23.46 17.84
N ILE A 97 -29.24 24.22 17.99
CA ILE A 97 -28.22 23.98 19.03
C ILE A 97 -28.80 24.43 20.36
N ILE A 98 -29.05 23.49 21.27
CA ILE A 98 -29.44 23.79 22.65
C ILE A 98 -28.15 24.02 23.45
N THR A 99 -27.76 25.27 23.65
CA THR A 99 -26.66 25.64 24.54
C THR A 99 -27.17 25.82 25.97
N SER A 100 -27.14 24.76 26.77
CA SER A 100 -27.19 24.86 28.23
C SER A 100 -26.26 23.80 28.83
N PRO A 101 -25.19 24.18 29.55
CA PRO A 101 -24.41 23.22 30.32
C PRO A 101 -25.21 22.71 31.54
N PRO A 102 -25.11 21.43 31.91
CA PRO A 102 -25.77 20.92 33.11
C PRO A 102 -25.11 21.49 34.37
N ALA A 103 -25.95 21.91 35.33
CA ALA A 103 -25.51 22.34 36.65
C ALA A 103 -24.87 21.18 37.42
N LEU A 104 -23.66 21.39 37.93
CA LEU A 104 -22.91 20.44 38.75
C LEU A 104 -23.53 20.39 40.16
N PRO A 105 -23.87 19.21 40.71
CA PRO A 105 -24.33 19.11 42.09
C PRO A 105 -23.17 19.28 43.07
N SER A 106 -23.37 20.17 44.05
CA SER A 106 -22.51 20.41 45.19
C SER A 106 -22.44 19.17 46.10
N HIS A 107 -21.24 18.65 46.33
CA HIS A 107 -21.00 17.64 47.36
C HIS A 107 -20.30 18.29 48.57
N ASP A 108 -20.95 18.22 49.73
CA ASP A 108 -20.46 18.63 51.04
C ASP A 108 -19.19 17.85 51.45
N PRO A 109 -18.19 18.52 52.05
CA PRO A 109 -17.00 17.85 52.59
C PRO A 109 -17.32 17.19 53.94
N LYS A 110 -17.26 15.85 54.00
CA LYS A 110 -17.26 15.11 55.26
C LYS A 110 -15.85 15.13 55.88
N ASN A 111 -15.74 15.80 57.02
CA ASN A 111 -14.56 15.92 57.88
C ASN A 111 -13.99 14.55 58.30
N PRO A 112 -12.66 14.35 58.29
CA PRO A 112 -12.03 13.21 58.95
C PRO A 112 -11.86 13.45 60.47
N GLU A 113 -12.14 12.41 61.27
CA GLU A 113 -11.52 12.21 62.60
C GLU A 113 -10.18 11.47 62.44
#